data_AF-A0A935APD5-F1
#
_entry.id   AF-A0A935APD5-F1
#
_cell.length_a   1.000
_cell.length_b   1.000
_cell.length_c   1.000
_cell.angle_alpha   90.00
_cell.angle_beta   90.00
_cell.angle_gamma   90.00
#
_symmetry.space_group_name_H-M   'P 1'
#
loop_
_entity.id
_entity.type
_entity.pdbx_description
1 polymer ?
#
loop_
_entity_poly.entity_id
_entity_poly.type
_entity_poly.pdbx_seq_one_letter_code
_entity_poly.pdbx_strand_id
1 'polypeptide(L)'
;MLAATPTDDRLGSMVVFFLIALAIIGPYGYVRIRRVLRERLPSAGAVETATPDPEHARAADPSDLSLVIAAIDAAPGLLRQPGAPASITIDVPGEPTLDGRPVAAAVATALLIDAIRSNRGDGWQIVAEDAPSPGSDLELRLRRI
;
A
#
# COMPACT_ATOMS: atom_id res chain seq x y z
N MET A 1 0.52 -41.20 41.10
CA MET A 1 1.01 -41.60 39.77
C MET A 1 0.28 -40.74 38.74
N LEU A 2 1.03 -39.88 38.06
CA LEU A 2 0.70 -39.03 36.90
C LEU A 2 -0.55 -38.13 36.96
N ALA A 3 -0.33 -36.87 37.36
CA ALA A 3 -1.22 -35.76 36.99
C ALA A 3 -0.96 -35.39 35.53
N ALA A 4 -1.96 -35.59 34.66
CA ALA A 4 -1.93 -35.06 33.31
C ALA A 4 -2.06 -33.54 33.36
N THR A 5 -1.05 -32.82 32.88
CA THR A 5 -1.04 -31.37 32.75
C THR A 5 -2.01 -30.93 31.64
N PRO A 6 -3.08 -30.18 31.93
CA PRO A 6 -4.11 -29.79 30.95
C PRO A 6 -3.69 -28.67 29.99
N THR A 7 -2.39 -28.43 29.84
CA THR A 7 -1.82 -27.33 29.04
C THR A 7 -1.58 -27.71 27.58
N ASP A 8 -1.34 -28.99 27.30
CA ASP A 8 -1.00 -29.46 25.95
C ASP A 8 -2.20 -29.42 24.98
N ASP A 9 -3.41 -29.65 25.49
CA ASP A 9 -4.65 -29.62 24.68
C ASP A 9 -4.98 -28.23 24.16
N ARG A 10 -4.67 -27.17 24.92
CA ARG A 10 -4.94 -25.78 24.51
C ARG A 10 -4.00 -25.33 23.40
N LEU A 11 -2.73 -25.71 23.49
CA LEU A 11 -1.74 -25.39 22.48
C LEU A 11 -2.02 -26.14 21.16
N GLY A 12 -2.35 -27.43 21.26
CA GLY A 12 -2.75 -28.24 20.11
C GLY A 12 -4.00 -27.68 19.43
N SER A 13 -5.01 -27.30 20.22
CA SER A 13 -6.24 -26.68 19.72
C SER A 13 -5.98 -25.35 19.01
N MET A 14 -5.17 -24.46 19.59
CA MET A 14 -4.79 -23.18 18.95
C MET A 14 -4.10 -23.37 17.59
N VAL A 15 -3.18 -24.34 17.50
CA VAL A 15 -2.49 -24.64 16.23
C VAL A 15 -3.46 -25.19 15.19
N VAL A 16 -4.38 -26.07 15.59
CA VAL A 16 -5.41 -26.61 14.69
C VAL A 16 -6.34 -25.50 14.19
N PHE A 17 -6.79 -24.60 15.06
CA PHE A 17 -7.60 -23.44 14.65
C PHE A 17 -6.84 -22.50 13.70
N PHE A 18 -5.55 -22.28 13.94
CA PHE A 18 -4.72 -21.49 13.03
C PHE A 18 -4.60 -22.14 11.65
N LEU A 19 -4.38 -23.46 11.59
CA LEU A 19 -4.29 -24.19 10.32
C LEU A 19 -5.63 -24.21 9.57
N ILE A 20 -6.76 -24.32 10.29
CA ILE A 20 -8.10 -24.22 9.68
C ILE A 20 -8.34 -22.80 9.15
N ALA A 21 -8.00 -21.76 9.92
CA ALA A 21 -8.12 -20.37 9.47
C ALA A 21 -7.25 -20.10 8.24
N LEU A 22 -6.01 -20.62 8.22
CA LEU A 22 -5.10 -20.52 7.09
C LEU A 22 -5.62 -21.30 5.87
N ALA A 23 -6.25 -22.46 6.06
CA ALA A 23 -6.86 -23.23 4.99
C ALA A 23 -8.12 -22.55 4.41
N ILE A 24 -8.83 -21.74 5.18
CA ILE A 24 -10.00 -20.97 4.71
C ILE A 24 -9.56 -19.68 4.01
N ILE A 25 -8.62 -18.93 4.61
CA ILE A 25 -8.20 -17.62 4.10
C ILE A 25 -7.17 -17.76 2.96
N GLY A 26 -6.30 -18.77 3.05
CA GLY A 26 -5.22 -19.06 2.11
C GLY A 26 -5.68 -19.19 0.66
N PRO A 27 -6.72 -19.97 0.33
CA PRO A 27 -7.22 -20.10 -1.04
C PRO A 27 -7.70 -18.77 -1.62
N TYR A 28 -8.44 -17.97 -0.84
CA TYR A 28 -8.97 -16.67 -1.30
C TYR A 28 -7.85 -15.65 -1.50
N GLY A 29 -6.87 -15.59 -0.60
CA GLY A 29 -5.68 -14.75 -0.74
C GLY A 29 -4.80 -15.17 -1.92
N TYR A 30 -4.56 -16.47 -2.08
CA TYR A 30 -3.72 -17.03 -3.13
C TYR A 30 -4.31 -16.83 -4.52
N VAL A 31 -5.63 -17.00 -4.70
CA VAL A 31 -6.29 -16.75 -5.98
C VAL A 31 -6.22 -15.28 -6.37
N ARG A 32 -6.40 -14.36 -5.41
CA ARG A 32 -6.29 -12.91 -5.65
C ARG A 32 -4.87 -12.49 -6.04
N ILE A 33 -3.87 -12.96 -5.30
CA ILE A 33 -2.45 -12.66 -5.59
C ILE A 33 -2.03 -13.28 -6.93
N ARG A 34 -2.42 -14.53 -7.21
CA ARG A 34 -2.10 -15.21 -8.47
C ARG A 34 -2.76 -14.55 -9.68
N ARG A 35 -3.96 -13.98 -9.52
CA ARG A 35 -4.64 -13.21 -10.57
C ARG A 35 -3.86 -11.93 -10.90
N VAL A 36 -3.48 -11.18 -9.87
CA VAL A 36 -2.66 -9.96 -10.02
C VAL A 36 -1.28 -10.29 -10.60
N LEU A 37 -0.64 -11.39 -10.18
CA LEU A 37 0.65 -11.81 -10.72
C LEU A 37 0.53 -12.25 -12.19
N ARG A 38 -0.56 -12.93 -12.56
CA ARG A 38 -0.79 -13.38 -13.95
C ARG A 38 -1.11 -12.21 -14.89
N GLU A 39 -1.73 -11.15 -14.38
CA GLU A 39 -1.94 -9.90 -15.13
C GLU A 39 -0.65 -9.06 -15.25
N ARG A 40 0.31 -9.22 -14.32
CA ARG A 40 1.61 -8.51 -14.31
C ARG A 40 2.79 -9.29 -14.88
N LEU A 41 2.64 -10.57 -15.19
CA LEU A 41 3.63 -11.38 -15.91
C LEU A 41 3.15 -11.55 -17.36
N PRO A 42 3.36 -10.55 -18.25
CA PRO A 42 3.35 -10.85 -19.66
C PRO A 42 4.45 -11.87 -19.91
N SER A 43 4.07 -12.98 -20.54
CA SER A 43 4.91 -14.00 -21.16
C SER A 43 6.41 -13.70 -21.18
N ALA A 44 7.15 -14.28 -20.24
CA ALA A 44 8.58 -14.54 -20.42
C ALA A 44 8.72 -15.47 -21.64
N GLY A 45 8.80 -14.90 -22.84
CA GLY A 45 8.82 -15.70 -24.06
C GLY A 45 8.75 -14.96 -25.39
N ALA A 46 8.63 -13.63 -25.44
CA ALA A 46 8.86 -12.90 -26.68
C ALA A 46 9.55 -11.58 -26.38
N VAL A 47 10.82 -11.48 -26.78
CA VAL A 47 11.45 -10.18 -27.05
C VAL A 47 10.78 -9.66 -28.31
N GLU A 48 9.57 -9.13 -28.15
CA GLU A 48 9.00 -8.22 -29.12
C GLU A 48 9.41 -6.85 -28.63
N THR A 49 10.27 -6.20 -29.40
CA THR A 49 10.58 -4.78 -29.30
C THR A 49 9.27 -4.01 -29.48
N ALA A 50 8.52 -3.88 -28.38
CA ALA A 50 7.41 -2.97 -28.26
C ALA A 50 8.00 -1.57 -28.40
N THR A 51 7.99 -1.10 -29.65
CA THR A 51 8.07 0.31 -30.01
C THR A 51 7.18 1.05 -29.01
N PRO A 52 7.71 2.01 -28.23
CA PRO A 52 6.92 2.66 -27.21
C PRO A 52 5.72 3.31 -27.91
N ASP A 53 4.53 2.82 -27.58
CA ASP A 53 3.27 3.41 -28.00
C ASP A 53 3.22 4.84 -27.45
N PRO A 54 3.31 5.88 -28.30
CA PRO A 54 3.34 7.26 -27.86
C PRO A 54 2.01 7.71 -27.26
N GLU A 55 0.93 6.91 -27.33
CA GLU A 55 -0.35 7.23 -26.68
C GLU A 55 -0.38 7.04 -25.16
N HIS A 56 0.62 6.36 -24.57
CA HIS A 56 0.73 6.21 -23.12
C HIS A 56 1.53 7.33 -22.42
N ALA A 57 2.12 8.26 -23.19
CA ALA A 57 2.60 9.54 -22.67
C ALA A 57 1.44 10.52 -22.47
N ARG A 58 0.33 10.06 -21.88
CA ARG A 58 -0.69 10.98 -21.36
C ARG A 58 0.03 11.89 -20.38
N ALA A 59 -0.09 13.20 -20.58
CA ALA A 59 0.34 14.18 -19.58
C ALA A 59 -0.12 13.67 -18.22
N ALA A 60 0.82 13.50 -17.27
CA ALA A 60 0.52 12.98 -15.95
C ALA A 60 -0.67 13.76 -15.39
N ASP A 61 -1.82 13.09 -15.29
CA ASP A 61 -3.06 13.74 -14.90
C ASP A 61 -2.89 14.16 -13.43
N PRO A 62 -2.90 15.47 -13.13
CA PRO A 62 -2.70 15.94 -11.75
C PRO A 62 -3.80 15.45 -10.80
N SER A 63 -4.92 14.96 -11.33
CA SER A 63 -6.00 14.35 -10.55
C SER A 63 -5.77 12.87 -10.20
N ASP A 64 -4.76 12.21 -10.79
CA ASP A 64 -4.52 10.78 -10.58
C ASP A 64 -3.91 10.50 -9.20
N LEU A 65 -4.69 9.82 -8.37
CA LEU A 65 -4.31 9.43 -7.02
C LEU A 65 -3.08 8.51 -6.99
N SER A 66 -2.79 7.81 -8.09
CA SER A 66 -1.58 6.99 -8.23
C SER A 66 -0.30 7.81 -8.07
N LEU A 67 -0.30 9.06 -8.54
CA LEU A 67 0.83 9.97 -8.40
C LEU A 67 1.02 10.41 -6.95
N VAL A 68 -0.09 10.70 -6.26
CA VAL A 68 -0.09 11.07 -4.83
C VAL A 68 0.42 9.92 -3.97
N ILE A 69 -0.04 8.69 -4.23
CA ILE A 69 0.41 7.48 -3.52
C ILE A 69 1.91 7.24 -3.77
N ALA A 70 2.38 7.37 -5.01
CA ALA A 70 3.81 7.26 -5.33
C ALA A 70 4.65 8.33 -4.62
N ALA A 71 4.13 9.56 -4.48
CA ALA A 71 4.79 10.62 -3.73
C ALA A 71 4.87 10.30 -2.23
N ILE A 72 3.81 9.73 -1.64
CA ILE A 72 3.81 9.24 -0.24
C ILE A 72 4.84 8.13 -0.05
N ASP A 73 4.96 7.19 -1.00
CA ASP A 73 5.94 6.09 -0.93
C ASP A 73 7.39 6.57 -1.09
N ALA A 74 7.61 7.66 -1.83
CA ALA A 74 8.93 8.28 -1.98
C ALA A 74 9.32 9.20 -0.82
N ALA A 75 8.33 9.73 -0.09
CA ALA A 75 8.50 10.68 1.00
C ALA A 75 9.51 10.25 2.08
N PRO A 76 9.61 8.97 2.52
CA PRO A 76 10.56 8.60 3.56
C PRO A 76 12.00 8.74 3.07
N GLY A 77 12.24 8.45 1.79
CA GLY A 77 13.54 8.59 1.17
C GLY A 77 13.98 10.05 1.09
N LEU A 78 13.05 10.96 0.78
CA LEU A 78 13.31 12.41 0.71
C LEU A 78 13.56 13.01 2.10
N LEU A 79 12.71 12.68 3.08
CA LEU A 79 12.81 13.22 4.45
C LEU A 79 14.01 12.65 5.24
N ARG A 80 14.61 11.53 4.79
CA ARG A 80 15.82 10.96 5.40
C ARG A 80 17.13 11.57 4.87
N GLN A 81 17.07 12.41 3.82
CA GLN A 81 18.30 12.95 3.23
C GLN A 81 18.99 13.94 4.18
N PRO A 82 20.34 14.00 4.19
CA PRO A 82 21.06 15.03 4.93
C PRO A 82 20.65 16.43 4.44
N GLY A 83 20.13 17.27 5.34
CA GLY A 83 19.63 18.61 5.00
C GLY A 83 18.20 18.64 4.46
N ALA A 84 17.48 17.52 4.52
CA ALA A 84 16.06 17.46 4.18
C ALA A 84 15.21 18.38 5.08
N PRO A 85 14.09 18.90 4.55
CA PRO A 85 13.13 19.63 5.37
C PRO A 85 12.50 18.72 6.44
N ALA A 86 12.01 19.33 7.53
CA ALA A 86 11.36 18.59 8.61
C ALA A 86 10.03 17.94 8.17
N SER A 87 9.41 18.48 7.12
CA SER A 87 8.17 18.01 6.52
C SER A 87 8.16 18.22 5.01
N ILE A 88 7.29 17.49 4.32
CA ILE A 88 6.94 17.75 2.92
C ILE A 88 5.44 17.88 2.77
N THR A 89 5.01 18.67 1.80
CA THR A 89 3.59 18.85 1.48
C THR A 89 3.30 18.19 0.15
N ILE A 90 2.23 17.40 0.09
CA ILE A 90 1.71 16.78 -1.12
C ILE A 90 0.31 17.32 -1.37
N ASP A 91 0.08 17.92 -2.54
CA ASP A 91 -1.25 18.37 -2.94
C ASP A 91 -2.13 17.15 -3.27
N VAL A 92 -3.29 17.04 -2.62
CA VAL A 92 -4.25 15.98 -2.87
C VAL A 92 -5.39 16.56 -3.73
N PRO A 93 -5.66 16.00 -4.92
CA PRO A 93 -6.67 16.54 -5.81
C PRO A 93 -8.07 16.50 -5.17
N GLY A 94 -8.87 17.55 -5.39
CA GLY A 94 -10.25 17.66 -4.91
C GLY A 94 -11.22 16.72 -5.61
N GLU A 95 -10.93 16.39 -6.87
CA GLU A 95 -11.65 15.40 -7.69
C GLU A 95 -10.69 14.26 -8.04
N PRO A 96 -10.38 13.36 -7.09
CA PRO A 96 -9.37 12.33 -7.31
C PRO A 96 -9.86 11.30 -8.34
N THR A 97 -8.96 10.93 -9.24
CA THR A 97 -9.17 9.85 -10.20
C THR A 97 -8.21 8.70 -9.92
N LEU A 98 -8.55 7.50 -10.39
CA LEU A 98 -7.67 6.34 -10.41
C LEU A 98 -7.83 5.66 -11.76
N ASP A 99 -6.74 5.52 -12.50
CA ASP A 99 -6.74 5.02 -13.88
C ASP A 99 -7.75 5.78 -14.78
N GLY A 100 -7.86 7.10 -14.58
CA GLY A 100 -8.76 7.99 -15.33
C GLY A 100 -10.25 7.85 -14.96
N ARG A 101 -10.59 7.19 -13.85
CA ARG A 101 -11.96 7.08 -13.35
C ARG A 101 -12.13 7.86 -12.04
N PRO A 102 -13.26 8.58 -11.85
CA PRO A 102 -13.49 9.32 -10.61
C PRO A 102 -13.61 8.36 -9.43
N VAL A 103 -12.99 8.75 -8.32
CA VAL A 103 -12.99 8.00 -7.05
C VAL A 103 -13.81 8.76 -6.02
N ALA A 104 -14.63 8.04 -5.26
CA ALA A 104 -15.35 8.64 -4.15
C ALA A 104 -14.37 9.14 -3.07
N ALA A 105 -14.63 10.32 -2.52
CA ALA A 105 -13.75 10.96 -1.53
C ALA A 105 -13.36 10.04 -0.36
N ALA A 106 -14.31 9.26 0.17
CA ALA A 106 -14.04 8.31 1.26
C ALA A 106 -13.08 7.18 0.85
N VAL A 107 -13.13 6.73 -0.41
CA VAL A 107 -12.22 5.72 -0.95
C VAL A 107 -10.83 6.32 -1.15
N ALA A 108 -10.75 7.54 -1.69
CA ALA A 108 -9.48 8.25 -1.83
C ALA A 108 -8.79 8.46 -0.46
N THR A 109 -9.53 8.95 0.54
CA THR A 109 -9.02 9.07 1.92
C THR A 109 -8.56 7.72 2.49
N ALA A 110 -9.31 6.65 2.30
CA ALA A 110 -8.92 5.32 2.78
C ALA A 110 -7.61 4.83 2.15
N LEU A 111 -7.42 5.06 0.84
CA LEU A 111 -6.20 4.71 0.12
C LEU A 111 -4.99 5.53 0.60
N LEU A 112 -5.17 6.83 0.85
CA LEU A 112 -4.12 7.69 1.40
C LEU A 112 -3.70 7.24 2.81
N ILE A 113 -4.66 6.91 3.67
CA ILE A 113 -4.39 6.40 5.02
C ILE A 113 -3.64 5.07 4.95
N ASP A 114 -4.03 4.19 4.02
CA ASP A 114 -3.36 2.90 3.83
C ASP A 114 -1.91 3.09 3.37
N ALA A 115 -1.67 3.95 2.38
CA ALA A 115 -0.34 4.30 1.87
C ALA A 115 0.57 4.92 2.96
N ILE A 116 0.04 5.81 3.80
CA ILE A 116 0.81 6.38 4.93
C ILE A 116 1.14 5.27 5.94
N ARG A 117 0.20 4.37 6.22
CA ARG A 117 0.38 3.29 7.19
C ARG A 117 1.37 2.23 6.71
N SER A 118 1.39 1.92 5.41
CA SER A 118 2.33 0.96 4.83
C SER A 118 3.77 1.45 4.87
N ASN A 119 3.99 2.78 4.94
CA ASN A 119 5.29 3.42 5.10
C ASN A 119 5.83 3.35 6.54
N ARG A 120 5.96 2.13 7.05
CA ARG A 120 6.63 1.78 8.31
C ARG A 120 7.82 0.88 8.02
N GLY A 121 9.01 1.36 8.33
CA GLY A 121 10.25 0.62 8.09
C GLY A 121 11.45 1.25 8.79
N ASP A 122 12.43 0.43 9.17
CA ASP A 122 13.69 0.85 9.79
C ASP A 122 13.55 1.67 11.08
N GLY A 123 12.48 1.43 11.86
CA GLY A 123 12.20 2.19 13.08
C GLY A 123 11.70 3.62 12.84
N TRP A 124 11.25 3.93 11.61
CA TRP A 124 10.63 5.19 11.25
C TRP A 124 9.26 4.95 10.60
N GLN A 125 8.35 5.88 10.83
CA GLN A 125 7.01 5.93 10.25
C GLN A 125 6.76 7.30 9.63
N ILE A 126 6.11 7.32 8.48
CA ILE A 126 5.47 8.54 7.99
C ILE A 126 4.16 8.78 8.72
N VAL A 127 3.97 10.02 9.14
CA VAL A 127 2.75 10.50 9.79
C VAL A 127 2.29 11.74 9.04
N ALA A 128 0.98 11.83 8.79
CA ALA A 128 0.36 13.06 8.34
C ALA A 128 0.05 13.95 9.54
N GLU A 129 0.30 15.25 9.43
CA GLU A 129 -0.04 16.22 10.48
C GLU A 129 -1.55 16.32 10.67
N ASP A 130 -2.27 16.36 9.54
CA ASP A 130 -3.71 16.45 9.47
C ASP A 130 -4.34 15.19 8.88
N ALA A 131 -5.66 15.06 9.08
CA ALA A 131 -6.42 13.95 8.49
C ALA A 131 -6.41 14.08 6.95
N PRO A 132 -6.05 13.02 6.20
CA PRO A 132 -5.99 13.09 4.74
C PRO A 132 -7.38 13.35 4.14
N SER A 133 -7.52 14.44 3.39
CA SER A 133 -8.74 14.75 2.64
C SER A 133 -8.45 15.09 1.18
N PRO A 134 -9.38 14.79 0.25
CA PRO A 134 -9.30 15.31 -1.11
C PRO A 134 -9.41 16.84 -1.12
N GLY A 135 -8.61 17.50 -1.97
CA GLY A 135 -8.61 18.95 -2.14
C GLY A 135 -7.87 19.71 -1.05
N SER A 136 -7.06 19.00 -0.25
CA SER A 136 -6.25 19.60 0.81
C SER A 136 -4.79 19.20 0.68
N ASP A 137 -3.92 20.09 1.12
CA ASP A 137 -2.50 19.81 1.29
C ASP A 137 -2.28 18.76 2.38
N LEU A 138 -1.61 17.68 2.02
CA LEU A 138 -1.20 16.62 2.94
C LEU A 138 0.24 16.88 3.39
N GLU A 139 0.40 17.39 4.61
CA GLU A 139 1.72 17.56 5.22
C GLU A 139 2.18 16.25 5.87
N LEU A 140 3.33 15.74 5.43
CA LEU A 140 3.94 14.49 5.89
C LEU A 140 5.23 14.76 6.67
N ARG A 141 5.41 14.03 7.77
CA ARG A 141 6.60 14.06 8.62
C ARG A 141 7.10 12.66 8.93
N LEU A 142 8.40 12.56 9.17
CA LEU A 142 9.01 11.35 9.71
C LEU A 142 8.94 11.35 11.23
N ARG A 143 8.49 10.23 11.79
CA ARG A 143 8.48 9.97 13.22
C ARG A 143 9.23 8.68 13.52
N ARG A 144 10.08 8.71 14.54
CA ARG A 144 10.77 7.51 15.04
C ARG A 144 9.79 6.68 15.89
N ILE A 145 9.82 5.36 15.72
CA ILE A 145 8.97 4.38 16.42
C ILE A 145 9.81 3.54 17.38
#